data_AF-A0A5B7JRP0-F1
#
_entry.id   AF-A0A5B7JRP0-F1
#
_cell.length_a   1.000
_cell.length_b   1.000
_cell.length_c   1.000
_cell.angle_alpha   90.00
_cell.angle_beta   90.00
_cell.angle_gamma   90.00
#
_symmetry.space_group_name_H-M   'P 1'
#
loop_
_entity.id
_entity.type
_entity.pdbx_description
1 polymer ?
#
loop_
_entity_poly.entity_id
_entity_poly.type
_entity_poly.pdbx_seq_one_letter_code
_entity_poly.pdbx_strand_id
1 'polypeptide(L)'
;MVEVVPAAPPCEVFLDLAWPGSMARRVVVSVSRDTSLGRQFVLLCSGQRGACYANTRMLEVEFEGQPGEYMLGGDYQNNDGEGGDALLPDLTQGEYWTSDKAGAVRPWGYDTALGAQFRITTRDFHPGTGWSGVFGEVVRGLEVVKEASQHRPITEVTVVRCGVMLSR
;
A
#
# COMPACT_ATOMS: atom_id res chain seq x y z
N MET A 1 -19.12 -5.07 18.04
CA MET A 1 -18.10 -4.05 17.74
C MET A 1 -18.56 -3.37 16.47
N VAL A 2 -18.90 -2.08 16.51
CA VAL A 2 -19.44 -1.37 15.34
C VAL A 2 -18.28 -1.09 14.40
N GLU A 3 -18.36 -1.60 13.18
CA GLU A 3 -17.41 -1.31 12.12
C GLU A 3 -17.43 0.19 11.85
N VAL A 4 -16.36 0.91 12.19
CA VAL A 4 -16.29 2.35 11.95
C VAL A 4 -15.89 2.53 10.49
N VAL A 5 -16.91 2.69 9.65
CA VAL A 5 -16.75 2.80 8.21
C VAL A 5 -17.15 4.22 7.78
N PRO A 6 -16.22 5.07 7.31
CA PRO A 6 -16.58 6.37 6.74
C PRO A 6 -17.50 6.20 5.52
N ALA A 7 -18.47 7.11 5.40
CA ALA A 7 -19.73 6.89 4.71
C ALA A 7 -19.72 7.10 3.18
N ALA A 8 -18.62 7.51 2.55
CA ALA A 8 -18.57 7.63 1.09
C ALA A 8 -17.13 7.52 0.53
N PRO A 9 -16.95 6.92 -0.67
CA PRO A 9 -15.68 6.98 -1.40
C PRO A 9 -15.38 8.39 -1.93
N PRO A 10 -14.09 8.72 -2.15
CA PRO A 10 -12.93 7.88 -1.86
C PRO A 10 -12.62 7.80 -0.37
N CYS A 11 -12.22 6.61 0.09
CA CYS A 11 -11.76 6.40 1.46
C CYS A 11 -10.26 6.71 1.51
N GLU A 12 -9.85 7.58 2.42
CA GLU A 12 -8.43 7.85 2.65
C GLU A 12 -7.92 6.95 3.79
N VAL A 13 -6.75 6.36 3.58
CA VAL A 13 -5.97 5.69 4.63
C VAL A 13 -4.60 6.32 4.73
N PHE A 14 -3.91 6.14 5.85
CA PHE A 14 -2.55 6.61 6.01
C PHE A 14 -1.59 5.49 6.40
N LEU A 15 -0.34 5.63 5.95
CA LEU A 15 0.82 4.86 6.37
C LEU A 15 1.88 5.87 6.85
N ASP A 16 2.23 5.84 8.12
CA ASP A 16 3.36 6.60 8.64
C ASP A 16 4.62 5.73 8.47
N LEU A 17 5.53 6.17 7.61
CA LEU A 17 6.79 5.48 7.32
C LEU A 17 7.93 6.06 8.16
N ALA A 18 8.80 5.20 8.65
CA ALA A 18 10.05 5.58 9.31
C ALA A 18 11.16 4.56 9.02
N TRP A 19 12.40 5.02 9.10
CA TRP A 19 13.64 4.26 9.01
C TRP A 19 14.73 4.92 9.89
N PRO A 20 15.87 4.27 10.16
CA PRO A 20 16.92 4.82 11.01
C PRO A 20 17.34 6.24 10.59
N GLY A 21 17.37 7.17 11.55
CA GLY A 21 17.72 8.57 11.31
C GLY A 21 16.60 9.45 10.73
N SER A 22 15.42 8.90 10.46
CA SER A 22 14.26 9.66 9.99
C SER A 22 13.19 9.84 11.08
N MET A 23 12.40 10.91 10.99
CA MET A 23 11.15 11.01 11.73
C MET A 23 10.04 10.26 10.98
N ALA A 24 9.05 9.75 11.72
CA ALA A 24 7.86 9.17 11.12
C ALA A 24 7.13 10.21 10.27
N ARG A 25 6.90 9.91 8.99
CA ARG A 25 6.23 10.80 8.03
C ARG A 25 5.08 10.10 7.35
N ARG A 26 4.01 10.85 7.09
CA ARG A 26 2.73 10.33 6.64
C ARG A 26 2.63 10.27 5.12
N VAL A 27 2.25 9.09 4.63
CA VAL A 27 1.72 8.85 3.29
C VAL A 27 0.21 8.69 3.40
N VAL A 28 -0.55 9.39 2.57
CA VAL A 28 -2.01 9.22 2.50
C VAL A 28 -2.37 8.62 1.15
N VAL A 29 -3.13 7.54 1.19
CA VAL A 29 -3.60 6.80 0.02
C VAL A 29 -5.10 6.95 -0.08
N SER A 30 -5.58 7.44 -1.21
CA SER A 30 -6.99 7.37 -1.61
C SER A 30 -7.24 5.99 -2.22
N VAL A 31 -8.22 5.24 -1.71
CA VAL A 31 -8.51 3.88 -2.17
C VAL A 31 -9.94 3.72 -2.66
N SER A 32 -10.12 2.96 -3.73
CA SER A 32 -11.43 2.57 -4.26
C SER A 32 -12.02 1.41 -3.45
N ARG A 33 -13.07 1.70 -2.68
CA ARG A 33 -13.79 0.69 -1.90
C ARG A 33 -14.77 -0.15 -2.72
N ASP A 34 -14.87 0.09 -4.02
CA ASP A 34 -15.64 -0.76 -4.93
C ASP A 34 -14.86 -2.00 -5.36
N THR A 35 -13.56 -2.02 -5.08
CA THR A 35 -12.69 -3.18 -5.28
C THR A 35 -12.52 -4.00 -3.99
N SER A 36 -12.43 -5.31 -4.13
CA SER A 36 -12.09 -6.24 -3.03
C SER A 36 -10.71 -5.91 -2.43
N LEU A 37 -9.71 -5.59 -3.26
CA LEU A 37 -8.39 -5.14 -2.80
C LEU A 37 -8.45 -3.83 -2.02
N GLY A 38 -9.19 -2.83 -2.49
CA GLY A 38 -9.31 -1.57 -1.76
C GLY A 38 -10.02 -1.74 -0.42
N ARG A 39 -11.07 -2.58 -0.34
CA ARG A 39 -11.70 -2.94 0.94
C ARG A 39 -10.71 -3.64 1.87
N GLN A 40 -9.97 -4.63 1.38
CA GLN A 40 -8.95 -5.32 2.15
C GLN A 40 -7.87 -4.36 2.66
N PHE A 41 -7.40 -3.46 1.81
CA PHE A 41 -6.36 -2.48 2.16
C PHE A 41 -6.84 -1.56 3.30
N VAL A 42 -8.10 -1.13 3.28
CA VAL A 42 -8.72 -0.38 4.39
C VAL A 42 -8.74 -1.23 5.68
N LEU A 43 -9.16 -2.49 5.58
CA LEU A 43 -9.21 -3.40 6.74
C LEU A 43 -7.82 -3.58 7.37
N LEU A 44 -6.80 -3.83 6.55
CA LEU A 44 -5.42 -4.01 7.00
C LEU A 44 -4.79 -2.70 7.52
N CYS A 45 -5.17 -1.54 6.98
CA CYS A 45 -4.75 -0.26 7.57
C CYS A 45 -5.42 -0.01 8.93
N SER A 46 -6.68 -0.41 9.08
CA SER A 46 -7.45 -0.20 10.32
C SER A 46 -7.10 -1.15 11.46
N GLY A 47 -6.62 -2.35 11.15
CA GLY A 47 -6.40 -3.42 12.13
C GLY A 47 -7.69 -4.03 12.72
N GLN A 48 -8.88 -3.67 12.24
CA GLN A 48 -10.14 -4.04 12.90
C GLN A 48 -10.48 -5.54 12.87
N ARG A 49 -9.76 -6.32 12.06
CA ARG A 49 -9.86 -7.79 12.00
C ARG A 49 -8.61 -8.51 12.54
N GLY A 50 -7.79 -7.83 13.35
CA GLY A 50 -6.58 -8.37 13.94
C GLY A 50 -5.34 -8.20 13.06
N ALA A 51 -5.40 -8.61 11.79
CA ALA A 51 -4.33 -8.36 10.82
C ALA A 51 -4.17 -6.86 10.53
N CYS A 52 -2.94 -6.37 10.48
CA CYS A 52 -2.64 -4.94 10.39
C CYS A 52 -1.30 -4.66 9.69
N TYR A 53 -1.21 -3.58 8.92
CA TYR A 53 0.07 -3.11 8.34
C TYR A 53 0.96 -2.36 9.35
N ALA A 54 0.49 -2.07 10.55
CA ALA A 54 1.34 -1.46 11.57
C ALA A 54 2.47 -2.44 11.96
N ASN A 55 3.69 -1.91 12.00
CA ASN A 55 4.94 -2.63 12.23
C ASN A 55 5.39 -3.55 11.08
N THR A 56 4.80 -3.44 9.89
CA THR A 56 5.31 -4.16 8.71
C THR A 56 6.46 -3.41 8.06
N ARG A 57 7.42 -4.16 7.49
CA ARG A 57 8.55 -3.65 6.73
C ARG A 57 8.18 -3.47 5.27
N MET A 58 8.90 -2.57 4.61
CA MET A 58 9.06 -2.65 3.16
C MET A 58 10.04 -3.78 2.84
N LEU A 59 9.79 -4.52 1.77
CA LEU A 59 10.47 -5.79 1.48
C LEU A 59 11.52 -5.61 0.39
N GLU A 60 11.15 -4.90 -0.68
CA GLU A 60 11.99 -4.79 -1.87
C GLU A 60 11.70 -3.49 -2.63
N VAL A 61 12.69 -3.01 -3.39
CA VAL A 61 12.51 -2.00 -4.43
C VAL A 61 12.91 -2.64 -5.75
N GLU A 62 12.00 -2.63 -6.73
CA GLU A 62 12.27 -3.13 -8.07
C GLU A 62 12.32 -1.99 -9.09
N PHE A 63 13.00 -2.22 -10.21
CA PHE A 63 13.26 -1.23 -11.26
C PHE A 63 13.93 0.05 -10.73
N GLU A 64 14.87 -0.09 -9.79
CA GLU A 64 15.56 1.04 -9.17
C GLU A 64 16.15 2.02 -10.20
N GLY A 65 15.77 3.29 -10.07
CA GLY A 65 16.18 4.38 -10.95
C GLY A 65 15.45 4.43 -12.30
N GLN A 66 14.61 3.44 -12.62
CA GLN A 66 13.97 3.30 -13.93
C GLN A 66 12.49 3.74 -13.89
N PRO A 67 11.89 4.06 -15.06
CA PRO A 67 10.45 4.29 -15.16
C PRO A 67 9.69 3.10 -14.61
N GLY A 68 8.73 3.38 -13.73
CA GLY A 68 7.94 2.32 -13.09
C GLY A 68 8.53 1.65 -11.87
N GLU A 69 9.64 2.19 -11.32
CA GLU A 69 10.16 1.83 -10.00
C GLU A 69 9.01 1.73 -8.98
N TYR A 70 9.03 0.69 -8.16
CA TYR A 70 8.09 0.53 -7.06
C TYR A 70 8.76 -0.07 -5.84
N MET A 71 8.17 0.20 -4.67
CA MET A 71 8.49 -0.52 -3.44
C MET A 71 7.39 -1.52 -3.09
N LEU A 72 7.79 -2.67 -2.56
CA LEU A 72 6.94 -3.77 -2.10
C LEU A 72 6.83 -3.75 -0.58
N GLY A 73 5.66 -4.03 -0.04
CA GLY A 73 5.42 -4.22 1.39
C GLY A 73 4.13 -4.98 1.67
N GLY A 74 3.71 -5.04 2.94
CA GLY A 74 2.40 -5.59 3.32
C GLY A 74 2.40 -7.03 3.82
N ASP A 75 3.56 -7.67 3.95
CA ASP A 75 3.68 -8.94 4.68
C ASP A 75 3.56 -8.70 6.19
N TYR A 76 2.33 -8.81 6.70
CA TYR A 76 2.02 -8.62 8.12
C TYR A 76 2.31 -9.85 8.99
N GLN A 77 2.69 -10.99 8.39
CA GLN A 77 2.91 -12.24 9.12
C GLN A 77 4.39 -12.42 9.45
N ASN A 78 5.26 -12.33 8.44
CA ASN A 78 6.64 -12.78 8.56
C ASN A 78 7.65 -11.64 8.42
N ASN A 79 7.29 -10.57 7.71
CA ASN A 79 8.19 -9.47 7.35
C ASN A 79 9.42 -9.91 6.55
N ASP A 80 9.28 -10.99 5.77
CA ASP A 80 10.34 -11.56 4.93
C ASP A 80 9.90 -11.76 3.47
N GLY A 81 8.62 -11.51 3.17
CA GLY A 81 8.05 -11.62 1.83
C GLY A 81 7.41 -12.98 1.55
N GLU A 82 7.46 -13.94 2.47
CA GLU A 82 6.82 -15.26 2.35
C GLU A 82 5.44 -15.32 3.01
N GLY A 83 4.95 -14.21 3.56
CA GLY A 83 3.62 -14.11 4.16
C GLY A 83 2.78 -12.95 3.63
N GLY A 84 1.70 -12.64 4.35
CA GLY A 84 0.72 -11.63 3.97
C GLY A 84 -0.51 -12.25 3.32
N ASP A 85 -1.15 -13.17 4.05
CA ASP A 85 -2.36 -13.85 3.61
C ASP A 85 -3.48 -12.85 3.28
N ALA A 86 -4.30 -13.21 2.30
CA ALA A 86 -5.51 -12.48 1.96
C ALA A 86 -6.47 -12.46 3.16
N LEU A 87 -6.91 -11.26 3.55
CA LEU A 87 -7.89 -11.06 4.61
C LEU A 87 -9.33 -11.22 4.12
N LEU A 88 -9.57 -10.95 2.84
CA LEU A 88 -10.84 -11.16 2.15
C LEU A 88 -10.70 -12.28 1.10
N PRO A 89 -11.74 -13.09 0.87
CA PRO A 89 -11.79 -13.96 -0.29
C PRO A 89 -11.91 -13.14 -1.58
N ASP A 90 -11.58 -13.75 -2.72
CA ASP A 90 -11.85 -13.24 -4.07
C ASP A 90 -11.31 -11.83 -4.37
N LEU A 91 -10.00 -11.63 -4.16
CA LEU A 91 -9.30 -10.35 -4.37
C LEU A 91 -9.32 -9.81 -5.81
N THR A 92 -9.93 -10.53 -6.75
CA THR A 92 -10.04 -10.13 -8.16
C THR A 92 -11.34 -9.38 -8.47
N GLN A 93 -12.26 -9.24 -7.51
CA GLN A 93 -13.55 -8.56 -7.74
C GLN A 93 -13.43 -7.04 -7.66
N GLY A 94 -13.97 -6.33 -8.65
CA GLY A 94 -14.09 -4.87 -8.71
C GLY A 94 -13.55 -4.25 -9.99
N GLU A 95 -13.76 -2.95 -10.15
CA GLU A 95 -13.18 -2.18 -11.26
C GLU A 95 -11.81 -1.65 -10.89
N TYR A 96 -10.79 -2.22 -11.52
CA TYR A 96 -9.40 -1.78 -11.42
C TYR A 96 -9.03 -0.90 -12.62
N TRP A 97 -8.12 0.05 -12.42
CA TRP A 97 -7.63 0.89 -13.51
C TRP A 97 -6.16 0.64 -13.82
N THR A 98 -5.72 1.23 -14.94
CA THR A 98 -4.31 1.32 -15.32
C THR A 98 -3.81 2.71 -15.00
N SER A 99 -2.63 2.80 -14.37
CA SER A 99 -1.97 4.08 -14.08
C SER A 99 -0.51 4.02 -14.50
N ASP A 100 -0.04 5.08 -15.16
CA ASP A 100 1.35 5.32 -15.51
C ASP A 100 2.05 6.28 -14.54
N LYS A 101 1.40 6.62 -13.42
CA LYS A 101 1.91 7.62 -12.46
C LYS A 101 2.53 6.99 -11.22
N ALA A 102 3.54 7.66 -10.69
CA ALA A 102 4.01 7.49 -9.32
C ALA A 102 2.87 7.74 -8.34
N GLY A 103 2.89 6.97 -7.25
CA GLY A 103 1.82 6.93 -6.25
C GLY A 103 0.75 5.89 -6.54
N ALA A 104 0.73 5.23 -7.71
CA ALA A 104 -0.18 4.12 -7.96
C ALA A 104 0.04 2.97 -6.96
N VAL A 105 -1.04 2.48 -6.35
CA VAL A 105 -1.05 1.37 -5.40
C VAL A 105 -1.77 0.18 -6.01
N ARG A 106 -1.08 -0.96 -6.06
CA ARG A 106 -1.52 -2.18 -6.73
C ARG A 106 -1.12 -3.41 -5.91
N PRO A 107 -1.76 -4.58 -6.09
CA PRO A 107 -1.36 -5.79 -5.36
C PRO A 107 0.02 -6.28 -5.83
N TRP A 108 0.73 -6.99 -4.95
CA TRP A 108 1.86 -7.84 -5.36
C TRP A 108 1.34 -9.04 -6.17
N GLY A 109 0.36 -9.75 -5.62
CA GLY A 109 -0.34 -10.86 -6.24
C GLY A 109 -1.77 -10.98 -5.73
N TYR A 110 -2.55 -11.80 -6.41
CA TYR A 110 -3.94 -12.11 -6.03
C TYR A 110 -4.05 -13.46 -5.31
N ASP A 111 -2.92 -14.11 -5.03
CA ASP A 111 -2.89 -15.38 -4.31
C ASP A 111 -3.26 -15.20 -2.83
N THR A 112 -3.83 -16.24 -2.24
CA THR A 112 -4.24 -16.23 -0.83
C THR A 112 -3.08 -16.12 0.14
N ALA A 113 -1.85 -16.54 -0.21
CA ALA A 113 -0.70 -16.49 0.71
C ALA A 113 0.06 -15.16 0.72
N LEU A 114 -0.01 -14.39 -0.38
CA LEU A 114 0.67 -13.10 -0.56
C LEU A 114 -0.31 -11.96 -0.85
N GLY A 115 -1.61 -12.19 -0.65
CA GLY A 115 -2.69 -11.32 -1.11
C GLY A 115 -2.77 -9.98 -0.39
N ALA A 116 -2.18 -9.86 0.80
CA ALA A 116 -2.04 -8.59 1.52
C ALA A 116 -0.83 -7.78 1.05
N GLN A 117 0.13 -8.37 0.33
CA GLN A 117 1.26 -7.63 -0.17
C GLN A 117 0.83 -6.65 -1.27
N PHE A 118 1.42 -5.46 -1.24
CA PHE A 118 1.12 -4.37 -2.16
C PHE A 118 2.39 -3.72 -2.67
N ARG A 119 2.24 -3.02 -3.79
CA ARG A 119 3.29 -2.21 -4.41
C ARG A 119 2.84 -0.77 -4.47
N ILE A 120 3.77 0.16 -4.20
CA ILE A 120 3.58 1.59 -4.45
C ILE A 120 4.60 2.03 -5.50
N THR A 121 4.13 2.49 -6.66
CA THR A 121 5.00 3.04 -7.69
C THR A 121 5.66 4.33 -7.20
N THR A 122 6.99 4.43 -7.28
CA THR A 122 7.79 5.56 -6.79
C THR A 122 8.23 6.46 -7.94
N ARG A 123 8.30 5.96 -9.18
CA ARG A 123 8.63 6.73 -10.39
C ARG A 123 7.60 6.51 -11.48
N ASP A 124 7.27 7.58 -12.19
CA ASP A 124 6.34 7.51 -13.33
C ASP A 124 6.83 6.53 -14.38
N PHE A 125 5.89 5.91 -15.08
CA PHE A 125 6.14 5.17 -16.30
C PHE A 125 6.39 6.11 -17.46
N HIS A 126 6.81 5.55 -18.61
CA HIS A 126 6.61 6.26 -19.86
C HIS A 126 5.10 6.41 -20.11
N PRO A 127 4.66 7.53 -20.73
CA PRO A 127 3.25 7.74 -21.02
C PRO A 127 2.64 6.55 -21.75
N GLY A 128 1.56 5.99 -21.20
CA GLY A 128 0.85 4.84 -21.78
C GLY A 128 1.45 3.46 -21.50
N THR A 129 2.49 3.32 -20.68
CA THR A 129 3.10 2.02 -20.33
C THR A 129 2.84 1.60 -18.88
N GLY A 130 1.73 2.04 -18.30
CA GLY A 130 1.42 1.88 -16.88
C GLY A 130 1.04 0.46 -16.46
N TRP A 131 0.96 0.24 -15.15
CA TRP A 131 0.47 -1.01 -14.56
C TRP A 131 -1.05 -1.01 -14.47
N SER A 132 -1.66 -2.16 -14.75
CA SER A 132 -3.06 -2.46 -14.44
C SER A 132 -3.23 -2.99 -13.01
N GLY A 133 -4.49 -3.14 -12.57
CA GLY A 133 -4.78 -3.66 -11.23
C GLY A 133 -4.60 -2.62 -10.12
N VAL A 134 -4.59 -1.33 -10.47
CA VAL A 134 -4.49 -0.23 -9.50
C VAL A 134 -5.83 -0.13 -8.77
N PHE A 135 -5.77 -0.04 -7.45
CA PHE A 135 -6.95 0.10 -6.58
C PHE A 135 -6.87 1.34 -5.67
N GLY A 136 -5.73 2.03 -5.65
CA GLY A 136 -5.54 3.26 -4.90
C GLY A 136 -4.39 4.10 -5.42
N GLU A 137 -4.32 5.34 -4.95
CA GLU A 137 -3.29 6.31 -5.32
C GLU A 137 -2.84 7.12 -4.10
N VAL A 138 -1.53 7.36 -3.98
CA VAL A 138 -0.97 8.28 -3.00
C VAL A 138 -1.38 9.71 -3.33
N VAL A 139 -2.17 10.32 -2.45
CA VAL A 139 -2.69 11.70 -2.61
C VAL A 139 -1.93 12.72 -1.77
N ARG A 140 -1.18 12.28 -0.75
CA ARG A 140 -0.26 13.11 0.05
C ARG A 140 0.95 12.27 0.47
N GLY A 141 2.14 12.87 0.54
CA GLY A 141 3.34 12.18 1.03
C GLY A 141 4.06 11.33 -0.03
N LEU A 142 3.90 11.62 -1.34
CA LEU A 142 4.60 10.89 -2.40
C LEU A 142 6.13 11.07 -2.31
N GLU A 143 6.59 12.22 -1.83
CA GLU A 143 7.99 12.49 -1.52
C GLU A 143 8.54 11.52 -0.45
N VAL A 144 7.73 11.18 0.56
CA VAL A 144 8.12 10.22 1.60
C VAL A 144 8.31 8.82 1.00
N VAL A 145 7.42 8.41 0.10
CA VAL A 145 7.51 7.14 -0.64
C VAL A 145 8.79 7.09 -1.49
N LYS A 146 9.11 8.18 -2.20
CA LYS A 146 10.32 8.30 -3.03
C LYS A 146 11.61 8.32 -2.23
N GLU A 147 11.63 8.97 -1.07
CA GLU A 147 12.79 8.96 -0.18
C GLU A 147 12.98 7.60 0.49
N ALA A 148 11.87 6.96 0.90
CA ALA A 148 11.91 5.61 1.45
C ALA A 148 12.48 4.58 0.46
N SER A 149 12.12 4.67 -0.83
CA SER A 149 12.66 3.76 -1.85
C SER A 149 14.16 3.89 -2.10
N GLN A 150 14.80 4.94 -1.58
CA GLN A 150 16.25 5.16 -1.66
C GLN A 150 17.00 4.65 -0.42
N HIS A 151 16.30 4.31 0.67
CA HIS A 151 16.93 3.81 1.90
C HIS A 151 17.46 2.39 1.71
N ARG A 152 18.67 2.11 2.21
CA ARG A 152 19.30 0.79 2.11
C ARG A 152 19.86 0.36 3.47
N PRO A 153 19.52 -0.85 3.95
CA PRO A 153 18.61 -1.82 3.33
C PRO A 153 17.15 -1.37 3.39
N ILE A 154 16.35 -1.65 2.34
CA ILE A 154 14.93 -1.24 2.28
C ILE A 154 14.11 -1.83 3.44
N THR A 155 14.52 -2.98 3.97
CA THR A 155 13.89 -3.68 5.10
C THR A 155 13.97 -2.93 6.43
N GLU A 156 14.74 -1.85 6.51
CA GLU A 156 14.70 -0.93 7.66
C GLU A 156 13.56 0.09 7.59
N VAL A 157 12.94 0.28 6.41
CA VAL A 157 11.75 1.12 6.26
C VAL A 157 10.56 0.35 6.81
N THR A 158 9.90 0.93 7.80
CA THR A 158 8.77 0.33 8.53
C THR A 158 7.55 1.23 8.46
N VAL A 159 6.37 0.63 8.30
CA VAL A 159 5.08 1.28 8.57
C VAL A 159 4.90 1.32 10.09
N VAL A 160 5.31 2.41 10.73
CA VAL A 160 5.25 2.50 12.20
C VAL A 160 3.84 2.73 12.73
N ARG A 161 2.96 3.32 11.91
CA ARG A 161 1.52 3.46 12.19
C ARG A 161 0.75 3.45 10.88
N CYS A 162 -0.48 2.95 10.92
CA CYS A 162 -1.43 3.09 9.83
C CYS A 162 -2.85 3.29 10.37
N GLY A 163 -3.77 3.67 9.50
CA GLY A 163 -5.16 3.84 9.89
C GLY A 163 -6.03 4.41 8.78
N VAL A 164 -7.33 4.50 9.08
CA VAL A 164 -8.31 5.12 8.19
C VAL A 164 -8.46 6.60 8.57
N MET A 165 -8.45 7.48 7.58
CA MET A 165 -8.72 8.89 7.76
C MET A 165 -10.24 9.09 7.78
N LEU A 166 -10.76 9.71 8.85
CA LEU A 166 -12.16 10.10 8.91
C LEU A 166 -12.32 11.46 8.22
N SER A 167 -13.07 11.48 7.12
CA SER A 167 -13.57 12.72 6.51
C SER A 167 -14.48 13.40 7.53
N ARG A 168 -14.24 14.69 7.80
CA ARG A 168 -15.13 15.52 8.61
C ARG A 168 -16.36 15.93 7.82
#